data_AF-A0A8K0P3E6-F1
#
_entry.id   AF-A0A8K0P3E6-F1
#
_cell.length_a   1.000
_cell.length_b   1.000
_cell.length_c   1.000
_cell.angle_alpha   90.00
_cell.angle_beta   90.00
_cell.angle_gamma   90.00
#
_symmetry.space_group_name_H-M   'P 1'
#
loop_
_entity.id
_entity.type
_entity.pdbx_description
1 polymer ?
#
loop_
_entity_poly.entity_id
_entity_poly.type
_entity_poly.pdbx_seq_one_letter_code
_entity_poly.pdbx_strand_id
1 'polypeptide(L)'
;MYDVPICRRSRVQVDHPVSDFTQQLSQVYEAHAEELQRLVENFRKRNAELRKERPACQSSVFNAWETLLAEVEVDSQAHSDIASVLGRQVARPLLERTFHCKIQARKVFTHRESFETILSKTEEVLSKCRQDYKAAYAACCQSPSAVTLAAYVEAHNAYVQQLGATNGMIEEYGKETLPQLLRVSEAIANFGLYVR
;
A
#
# COMPACT_ATOMS: atom_id res chain seq x y z
N MET A 1 17.47 20.95 6.58
CA MET A 1 16.24 20.42 5.95
C MET A 1 15.66 19.41 6.91
N TYR A 2 14.50 19.71 7.49
CA TYR A 2 13.92 18.91 8.56
C TYR A 2 13.60 17.50 8.06
N ASP A 3 14.28 16.53 8.66
CA ASP A 3 13.88 15.14 8.63
C ASP A 3 12.43 15.06 9.14
N VAL A 4 11.53 14.55 8.30
CA VAL A 4 10.16 14.16 8.72
C VAL A 4 10.11 12.63 8.77
N PRO A 5 10.61 12.00 9.86
CA PRO A 5 10.76 10.54 9.93
C PRO A 5 9.49 9.80 10.41
N ILE A 6 8.30 10.41 10.45
CA ILE A 6 7.23 9.91 11.34
C ILE A 6 6.10 9.14 10.64
N CYS A 7 5.89 9.26 9.32
CA CYS A 7 4.67 8.70 8.71
C CYS A 7 4.85 7.40 7.87
N ARG A 8 6.08 6.94 7.61
CA ARG A 8 6.33 5.91 6.56
C ARG A 8 6.19 4.44 6.99
N ARG A 9 6.21 4.08 8.29
CA ARG A 9 6.37 2.66 8.69
C ARG A 9 5.22 2.03 9.47
N SER A 10 4.45 2.81 10.23
CA SER A 10 3.55 2.25 11.25
C SER A 10 2.11 1.97 10.77
N ARG A 11 1.62 2.61 9.70
CA ARG A 11 0.19 2.53 9.32
C ARG A 11 -0.15 1.49 8.24
N VAL A 12 0.78 1.21 7.32
CA VAL A 12 0.66 0.09 6.36
C VAL A 12 0.76 -1.28 7.07
N GLN A 13 1.17 -1.30 8.34
CA GLN A 13 1.37 -2.51 9.13
C GLN A 13 0.09 -3.13 9.70
N VAL A 14 -1.07 -2.48 9.69
CA VAL A 14 -2.29 -3.02 10.34
C VAL A 14 -3.14 -3.86 9.39
N ASP A 15 -3.21 -3.49 8.11
CA ASP A 15 -4.08 -4.18 7.14
C ASP A 15 -3.58 -5.61 6.82
N HIS A 16 -2.27 -5.83 6.88
CA HIS A 16 -1.66 -7.13 6.60
C HIS A 16 -1.96 -8.16 7.71
N PRO A 17 -1.78 -7.87 9.01
CA PRO A 17 -2.26 -8.72 10.09
C PRO A 17 -3.76 -9.03 10.05
N VAL A 18 -4.60 -8.05 9.71
CA VAL A 18 -6.07 -8.25 9.66
C VAL A 18 -6.44 -9.15 8.48
N SER A 19 -5.86 -8.93 7.30
CA SER A 19 -6.06 -9.80 6.14
C SER A 19 -5.55 -11.22 6.41
N ASP A 20 -4.33 -11.37 6.96
CA ASP A 20 -3.73 -12.66 7.29
C ASP A 20 -4.56 -13.42 8.32
N PHE A 21 -4.97 -12.74 9.39
CA PHE A 21 -5.83 -13.32 10.42
C PHE A 21 -7.16 -13.80 9.83
N THR A 22 -7.80 -12.96 9.02
CA THR A 22 -9.08 -13.29 8.37
C THR A 22 -8.93 -14.49 7.43
N GLN A 23 -7.84 -14.55 6.67
CA GLN A 23 -7.54 -15.67 5.78
C GLN A 23 -7.29 -16.97 6.56
N GLN A 24 -6.52 -16.91 7.65
CA GLN A 24 -6.31 -18.07 8.51
C GLN A 24 -7.60 -18.52 9.19
N LEU A 25 -8.42 -17.59 9.67
CA LEU A 25 -9.71 -17.89 10.27
C LEU A 25 -10.66 -18.54 9.26
N SER A 26 -10.68 -18.05 8.01
CA SER A 26 -11.43 -18.65 6.90
C SER A 26 -11.00 -20.11 6.68
N GLN A 27 -9.69 -20.39 6.66
CA GLN A 27 -9.18 -21.75 6.47
C GLN A 27 -9.55 -22.70 7.61
N VAL A 28 -9.57 -22.19 8.85
CA VAL A 28 -10.01 -22.98 10.01
C VAL A 28 -11.49 -23.36 9.89
N TYR A 29 -12.36 -22.41 9.51
CA TYR A 29 -13.78 -22.70 9.29
C TYR A 29 -14.02 -23.68 8.14
N GLU A 30 -13.28 -23.53 7.04
CA GLU A 30 -13.35 -24.42 5.87
C GLU A 30 -12.95 -25.85 6.24
N ALA A 31 -11.81 -26.03 6.91
CA ALA A 31 -11.36 -27.34 7.37
C ALA A 31 -12.35 -27.99 8.35
N HIS A 32 -12.91 -27.22 9.29
CA HIS A 32 -13.91 -27.72 10.23
C HIS A 32 -15.20 -28.16 9.53
N ALA A 33 -15.67 -27.37 8.56
CA ALA A 33 -16.83 -27.73 7.73
C ALA A 33 -16.58 -29.05 6.96
N GLU A 34 -15.41 -29.18 6.31
CA GLU A 34 -15.04 -30.39 5.57
C GLU A 34 -15.01 -31.64 6.47
N GLU A 35 -14.47 -31.51 7.68
CA GLU A 35 -14.43 -32.61 8.65
C GLU A 35 -15.83 -33.05 9.10
N LEU A 36 -16.71 -32.10 9.42
CA LEU A 36 -18.11 -32.36 9.77
C LEU A 36 -18.86 -33.01 8.60
N GLN A 37 -18.71 -32.47 7.39
CA GLN A 37 -19.33 -33.03 6.19
C GLN A 37 -18.90 -34.48 5.97
N ARG A 38 -17.59 -34.75 6.04
CA ARG A 38 -17.04 -36.10 5.89
C ARG A 38 -17.57 -37.04 6.97
N LEU A 39 -17.72 -36.57 8.20
CA LEU A 39 -18.27 -37.35 9.31
C LEU A 39 -19.73 -37.75 9.02
N VAL A 40 -20.57 -36.78 8.65
CA VAL A 40 -21.99 -37.02 8.31
C VAL A 40 -22.11 -38.00 7.14
N GLU A 41 -21.35 -37.80 6.06
CA GLU A 41 -21.39 -38.67 4.88
C GLU A 41 -21.02 -40.12 5.21
N ASN A 42 -19.99 -40.32 6.02
CA ASN A 42 -19.56 -41.65 6.45
C ASN A 42 -20.66 -42.38 7.22
N PHE A 43 -21.32 -41.70 8.15
CA PHE A 43 -22.38 -42.30 8.96
C PHE A 43 -23.70 -42.44 8.22
N ARG A 44 -24.04 -41.55 7.27
CA ARG A 44 -25.18 -41.75 6.37
C ARG A 44 -25.02 -42.98 5.46
N LYS A 45 -23.81 -43.21 4.92
CA LYS A 45 -23.50 -44.42 4.14
C LYS A 45 -23.72 -45.68 4.98
N ARG A 46 -23.19 -45.71 6.22
CA ARG A 46 -23.40 -46.81 7.17
C ARG A 46 -24.88 -47.00 7.52
N ASN A 47 -25.62 -45.93 7.79
CA ASN A 47 -27.06 -46.01 8.07
C ASN A 47 -27.83 -46.58 6.88
N ALA A 48 -27.46 -46.24 5.64
CA ALA A 48 -28.08 -46.79 4.44
C ALA A 48 -27.84 -48.30 4.27
N GLU A 49 -26.66 -48.79 4.65
CA GLU A 49 -26.34 -50.22 4.70
C GLU A 49 -27.17 -50.94 5.77
N LEU A 50 -27.24 -50.40 6.99
CA LEU A 50 -28.03 -50.97 8.09
C LEU A 50 -29.52 -51.09 7.75
N ARG A 51 -30.08 -50.13 7.01
CA ARG A 51 -31.48 -50.19 6.54
C ARG A 51 -31.72 -51.33 5.54
N LYS A 52 -30.72 -51.70 4.72
CA LYS A 52 -30.82 -52.86 3.81
C LYS A 52 -30.85 -54.17 4.59
N GLU A 53 -30.09 -54.26 5.68
CA GLU A 53 -30.02 -55.45 6.55
C GLU A 53 -31.24 -55.59 7.47
N ARG A 54 -31.87 -54.48 7.87
CA ARG A 54 -33.06 -54.48 8.74
C ARG A 54 -34.12 -53.47 8.25
N PRO A 55 -35.01 -53.87 7.32
CA PRO A 55 -36.02 -52.99 6.72
C PRO A 55 -37.06 -52.42 7.69
N ALA A 56 -37.19 -52.95 8.91
CA ALA A 56 -38.33 -52.70 9.80
C ALA A 56 -38.04 -51.86 11.06
N CYS A 57 -36.85 -51.26 11.22
CA CYS A 57 -36.51 -50.55 12.46
C CYS A 57 -36.85 -49.05 12.40
N GLN A 58 -38.14 -48.70 12.49
CA GLN A 58 -38.55 -47.34 12.87
C GLN A 58 -38.44 -47.20 14.40
N SER A 59 -37.21 -47.00 14.89
CA SER A 59 -36.93 -46.71 16.30
C SER A 59 -36.87 -45.20 16.53
N SER A 60 -37.42 -44.70 17.65
CA SER A 60 -37.30 -43.30 18.05
C SER A 60 -35.84 -42.84 18.16
N VAL A 61 -34.95 -43.74 18.60
CA VAL A 61 -33.50 -43.50 18.67
C VAL A 61 -32.90 -43.31 17.27
N PHE A 62 -33.38 -44.07 16.29
CA PHE A 62 -32.92 -43.96 14.92
C PHE A 62 -33.36 -42.65 14.27
N ASN A 63 -34.59 -42.21 14.54
CA ASN A 63 -35.06 -40.89 14.11
C ASN A 63 -34.25 -39.76 14.76
N ALA A 64 -34.00 -39.83 16.08
CA ALA A 64 -33.17 -38.84 16.78
C ALA A 64 -31.73 -38.79 16.23
N TRP A 65 -31.18 -39.93 15.87
CA TRP A 65 -29.86 -40.03 15.21
C TRP A 65 -29.85 -39.38 13.82
N GLU A 66 -30.86 -39.62 12.99
CA GLU A 66 -30.98 -38.97 11.67
C GLU A 66 -31.17 -37.46 11.80
N THR A 67 -31.95 -36.99 12.79
CA THR A 67 -32.05 -35.57 13.11
C THR A 67 -30.68 -35.00 13.50
N LEU A 68 -29.93 -35.65 14.38
CA LEU A 68 -28.58 -35.20 14.76
C LEU A 68 -27.65 -35.11 13.54
N LEU A 69 -27.66 -36.10 12.65
CA LEU A 69 -26.85 -36.06 11.42
C LEU A 69 -27.27 -34.91 10.50
N ALA A 70 -28.55 -34.57 10.42
CA ALA A 70 -29.04 -33.44 9.65
C ALA A 70 -28.63 -32.09 10.27
N GLU A 71 -28.73 -31.94 11.59
CA GLU A 71 -28.27 -30.72 12.28
C GLU A 71 -26.76 -30.50 12.11
N VAL A 72 -25.95 -31.56 12.23
CA VAL A 72 -24.49 -31.46 11.99
C VAL A 72 -24.16 -31.11 10.53
N GLU A 73 -24.95 -31.58 9.57
CA GLU A 73 -24.81 -31.18 8.16
C GLU A 73 -25.15 -29.70 7.94
N VAL A 74 -26.18 -29.20 8.63
CA VAL A 74 -26.54 -27.77 8.62
C VAL A 74 -25.41 -26.94 9.22
N ASP A 75 -24.84 -27.35 10.36
CA ASP A 75 -23.69 -26.67 10.98
C ASP A 75 -22.46 -26.66 10.07
N SER A 76 -22.17 -27.79 9.39
CA SER A 76 -21.13 -27.88 8.37
C SER A 76 -21.31 -26.84 7.27
N GLN A 77 -22.52 -26.74 6.71
CA GLN A 77 -22.83 -25.74 5.68
C GLN A 77 -22.69 -24.31 6.21
N ALA A 78 -23.15 -24.04 7.43
CA ALA A 78 -23.01 -22.72 8.06
C ALA A 78 -21.53 -22.32 8.23
N HIS A 79 -20.66 -23.25 8.65
CA HIS A 79 -19.22 -23.00 8.74
C HIS A 79 -18.57 -22.76 7.37
N SER A 80 -18.99 -23.51 6.33
CA SER A 80 -18.54 -23.28 4.95
C SER A 80 -18.95 -21.89 4.44
N ASP A 81 -20.18 -21.46 4.74
CA ASP A 81 -20.67 -20.13 4.36
C ASP A 81 -19.89 -19.01 5.07
N ILE A 82 -19.60 -19.18 6.36
CA ILE A 82 -18.76 -18.24 7.13
C ILE A 82 -17.36 -18.14 6.52
N ALA A 83 -16.72 -19.27 6.22
CA ALA A 83 -15.41 -19.28 5.55
C ALA A 83 -15.47 -18.52 4.22
N SER A 84 -16.49 -18.78 3.40
CA SER A 84 -16.69 -18.11 2.11
C SER A 84 -16.85 -16.60 2.25
N VAL A 85 -17.62 -16.13 3.24
CA VAL A 85 -17.80 -14.69 3.53
C VAL A 85 -16.48 -14.06 3.99
N LEU A 86 -15.76 -14.67 4.92
CA LEU A 86 -14.47 -14.18 5.40
C LEU A 86 -13.46 -14.07 4.25
N GLY A 87 -13.37 -15.09 3.40
CA GLY A 87 -12.48 -15.07 2.25
C GLY A 87 -12.85 -14.02 1.19
N ARG A 88 -14.12 -13.99 0.78
CA ARG A 88 -14.57 -13.17 -0.36
C ARG A 88 -14.88 -11.72 -0.02
N GLN A 89 -15.47 -11.47 1.14
CA GLN A 89 -15.96 -10.15 1.52
C GLN A 89 -15.00 -9.38 2.43
N VAL A 90 -14.04 -10.06 3.07
CA VAL A 90 -13.11 -9.42 4.00
C VAL A 90 -11.66 -9.57 3.51
N ALA A 91 -11.11 -10.78 3.44
CA ALA A 91 -9.69 -10.99 3.13
C ALA A 91 -9.32 -10.46 1.73
N ARG A 92 -10.06 -10.87 0.69
CA ARG A 92 -9.76 -10.46 -0.69
C ARG A 92 -9.86 -8.93 -0.90
N PRO A 93 -10.91 -8.23 -0.47
CA PRO A 93 -10.97 -6.77 -0.60
C PRO A 93 -9.84 -6.04 0.14
N LEU A 94 -9.42 -6.53 1.31
CA LEU A 94 -8.29 -5.97 2.05
C LEU A 94 -6.98 -6.15 1.28
N LEU A 95 -6.73 -7.33 0.68
CA LEU A 95 -5.56 -7.57 -0.17
C LEU A 95 -5.55 -6.67 -1.42
N GLU A 96 -6.67 -6.58 -2.13
CA GLU A 96 -6.77 -5.74 -3.33
C GLU A 96 -6.54 -4.26 -2.99
N ARG A 97 -7.14 -3.77 -1.89
CA ARG A 97 -6.97 -2.38 -1.44
C ARG A 97 -5.54 -2.08 -1.01
N THR A 98 -4.93 -2.94 -0.20
CA THR A 98 -3.52 -2.75 0.23
C THR A 98 -2.57 -2.76 -0.95
N PHE A 99 -2.82 -3.60 -1.96
CA PHE A 99 -2.08 -3.60 -3.21
C PHE A 99 -2.23 -2.27 -3.97
N HIS A 100 -3.45 -1.76 -4.12
CA HIS A 100 -3.70 -0.44 -4.72
C HIS A 100 -3.00 0.69 -3.96
N CYS A 101 -3.13 0.74 -2.64
CA CYS A 101 -2.44 1.74 -1.81
C CYS A 101 -0.92 1.69 -1.99
N LYS A 102 -0.34 0.48 -2.05
CA LYS A 102 1.09 0.29 -2.30
C LYS A 102 1.52 0.84 -3.66
N ILE A 103 0.73 0.64 -4.72
CA ILE A 103 1.01 1.21 -6.04
C ILE A 103 0.94 2.73 -6.01
N GLN A 104 -0.11 3.30 -5.41
CA GLN A 104 -0.29 4.75 -5.38
C GLN A 104 0.82 5.42 -4.55
N ALA A 105 1.19 4.83 -3.41
CA ALA A 105 2.30 5.32 -2.60
C ALA A 105 3.61 5.33 -3.39
N ARG A 106 3.91 4.27 -4.15
CA ARG A 106 5.09 4.22 -5.03
C ARG A 106 5.09 5.37 -6.04
N LYS A 107 3.95 5.66 -6.68
CA LYS A 107 3.85 6.78 -7.63
C LYS A 107 4.19 8.11 -6.96
N VAL A 108 3.65 8.38 -5.76
CA VAL A 108 3.94 9.62 -5.02
C VAL A 108 5.43 9.72 -4.69
N PHE A 109 6.06 8.62 -4.25
CA PHE A 109 7.49 8.61 -3.97
C PHE A 109 8.35 8.85 -5.23
N THR A 110 8.00 8.23 -6.36
CA THR A 110 8.70 8.47 -7.63
C THR A 110 8.59 9.92 -8.09
N HIS A 111 7.40 10.55 -7.95
CA HIS A 111 7.26 11.97 -8.28
C HIS A 111 8.11 12.85 -7.36
N ARG A 112 8.10 12.57 -6.05
CA ARG A 112 8.93 13.30 -5.10
C ARG A 112 10.42 13.20 -5.46
N GLU A 113 10.92 12.00 -5.71
CA GLU A 113 12.32 11.76 -6.09
C GLU A 113 12.69 12.47 -7.40
N SER A 114 11.76 12.49 -8.37
CA SER A 114 11.91 13.26 -9.61
C SER A 114 12.07 14.76 -9.35
N PHE A 115 11.24 15.36 -8.48
CA PHE A 115 11.38 16.77 -8.12
C PHE A 115 12.68 17.05 -7.38
N GLU A 116 13.06 16.20 -6.41
CA GLU A 116 14.32 16.33 -5.67
C GLU A 116 15.53 16.24 -6.61
N THR A 117 15.49 15.36 -7.63
CA THR A 117 16.53 15.26 -8.67
C THR A 117 16.63 16.54 -9.50
N ILE A 118 15.49 17.11 -9.90
CA ILE A 118 15.45 18.37 -10.66
C ILE A 118 16.03 19.52 -9.84
N LEU A 119 15.65 19.63 -8.56
CA LEU A 119 16.17 20.66 -7.66
C LEU A 119 17.68 20.53 -7.47
N SER A 120 18.17 19.31 -7.21
CA SER A 120 19.62 19.06 -7.09
C SER A 120 20.37 19.50 -8.33
N LYS A 121 19.87 19.16 -9.52
CA LYS A 121 20.49 19.58 -10.79
C LYS A 121 20.48 21.10 -10.97
N THR A 122 19.39 21.76 -10.59
CA THR A 122 19.28 23.22 -10.63
C THR A 122 20.27 23.90 -9.66
N GLU A 123 20.49 23.31 -8.48
CA GLU A 123 21.50 23.77 -7.51
C GLU A 123 22.94 23.55 -8.03
N GLU A 124 23.22 22.43 -8.69
CA GLU A 124 24.50 22.16 -9.34
C GLU A 124 24.81 23.20 -10.43
N VAL A 125 23.83 23.54 -11.27
CA VAL A 125 23.96 24.58 -12.30
C VAL A 125 24.23 25.94 -11.66
N LEU A 126 23.51 26.30 -10.59
CA LEU A 126 23.76 27.53 -9.84
C LEU A 126 25.18 27.60 -9.27
N SER A 127 25.66 26.49 -8.70
CA SER A 127 27.03 26.37 -8.19
C SER A 127 28.05 26.62 -9.29
N LYS A 128 27.83 26.07 -10.50
CA LYS A 128 28.67 26.30 -11.66
C LYS A 128 28.66 27.76 -12.11
N CYS A 129 27.48 28.37 -12.30
CA CYS A 129 27.38 29.78 -12.69
C CYS A 129 28.10 30.71 -11.70
N ARG A 130 28.04 30.39 -10.39
CA ARG A 130 28.76 31.13 -9.35
C ARG A 130 30.29 30.99 -9.49
N GLN A 131 30.78 29.81 -9.85
CA GLN A 131 32.21 29.58 -10.09
C GLN A 131 32.69 30.35 -11.32
N ASP A 132 31.93 30.27 -12.42
CA ASP A 132 32.23 30.97 -13.68
C ASP A 132 32.26 32.49 -13.47
N TYR A 133 31.28 33.04 -12.74
CA TYR A 133 31.25 34.44 -12.34
C TYR A 133 32.50 34.87 -11.56
N LYS A 134 32.91 34.09 -10.54
CA LYS A 134 34.12 34.38 -9.76
C LYS A 134 35.39 34.33 -10.60
N ALA A 135 35.48 33.37 -11.51
CA ALA A 135 36.62 33.24 -12.42
C ALA A 135 36.71 34.43 -13.38
N ALA A 136 35.58 34.83 -13.99
CA ALA A 136 35.52 35.98 -14.88
C ALA A 136 35.87 37.30 -14.17
N TYR A 137 35.41 37.47 -12.93
CA TYR A 137 35.80 38.60 -12.08
C TYR A 137 37.31 38.63 -11.83
N ALA A 138 37.91 37.51 -11.42
CA ALA A 138 39.34 37.43 -11.18
C ALA A 138 40.17 37.75 -12.45
N ALA A 139 39.75 37.24 -13.60
CA ALA A 139 40.39 37.52 -14.89
C ALA A 139 40.30 39.01 -15.27
N CYS A 140 39.15 39.65 -15.04
CA CYS A 140 38.97 41.08 -15.28
C CYS A 140 39.86 41.94 -14.36
N CYS A 141 40.06 41.53 -13.10
CA CYS A 141 40.96 42.22 -12.17
C CYS A 141 42.44 42.08 -12.55
N GLN A 142 42.84 40.91 -13.06
CA GLN A 142 44.23 40.65 -13.44
C GLN A 142 44.62 41.32 -14.76
N SER A 143 43.70 41.34 -15.74
CA SER A 143 43.92 41.95 -17.05
C SER A 143 42.68 42.71 -17.51
N PRO A 144 42.53 43.98 -17.06
CA PRO A 144 41.38 44.80 -17.41
C PRO A 144 41.37 45.12 -18.92
N SER A 145 40.29 44.73 -19.59
CA SER A 145 40.07 44.99 -21.02
C SER A 145 38.57 44.99 -21.32
N ALA A 146 38.17 45.52 -22.48
CA ALA A 146 36.78 45.47 -22.92
C ALA A 146 36.24 44.02 -23.01
N VAL A 147 37.11 43.07 -23.39
CA VAL A 147 36.75 41.64 -23.52
C VAL A 147 36.51 41.01 -22.14
N THR A 148 37.43 41.23 -21.19
CA THR A 148 37.31 40.65 -19.83
C THR A 148 36.15 41.28 -19.05
N LEU A 149 35.85 42.56 -19.28
CA LEU A 149 34.67 43.23 -18.73
C LEU A 149 33.36 42.64 -19.28
N ALA A 150 33.28 42.41 -20.60
CA ALA A 150 32.10 41.83 -21.22
C ALA A 150 31.80 40.42 -20.66
N ALA A 151 32.83 39.56 -20.60
CA ALA A 151 32.72 38.21 -20.04
C ALA A 151 32.30 38.22 -18.56
N TYR A 152 32.81 39.16 -17.77
CA TYR A 152 32.40 39.35 -16.37
C TYR A 152 30.91 39.70 -16.24
N VAL A 153 30.43 40.67 -17.03
CA VAL A 153 29.02 41.10 -17.00
C VAL A 153 28.09 39.98 -17.47
N GLU A 154 28.48 39.23 -18.51
CA GLU A 154 27.73 38.08 -18.98
C GLU A 154 27.62 36.98 -17.91
N ALA A 155 28.74 36.59 -17.29
CA ALA A 155 28.75 35.59 -16.24
C ALA A 155 27.97 36.03 -14.98
N HIS A 156 28.04 37.32 -14.64
CA HIS A 156 27.22 37.91 -13.58
C HIS A 156 25.73 37.76 -13.87
N ASN A 157 25.29 38.16 -15.07
CA ASN A 157 23.89 38.11 -15.45
C ASN A 157 23.36 36.66 -15.46
N ALA A 158 24.15 35.73 -16.00
CA ALA A 158 23.84 34.31 -15.96
C ALA A 158 23.69 33.79 -14.51
N TYR A 159 24.61 34.17 -13.60
CA TYR A 159 24.53 33.81 -12.19
C TYR A 159 23.28 34.36 -11.50
N VAL A 160 22.98 35.65 -11.68
CA VAL A 160 21.80 36.29 -11.05
C VAL A 160 20.50 35.68 -11.58
N GLN A 161 20.41 35.43 -12.89
CA GLN A 161 19.24 34.77 -13.48
C GLN A 161 19.05 33.36 -12.92
N GLN A 162 20.13 32.56 -12.84
CA GLN A 162 20.07 31.21 -12.30
C GLN A 162 19.73 31.22 -10.81
N LEU A 163 20.25 32.19 -10.03
CA LEU A 163 19.93 32.34 -8.61
C LEU A 163 18.44 32.60 -8.39
N GLY A 164 17.85 33.50 -9.18
CA GLY A 164 16.41 33.78 -9.14
C GLY A 164 15.58 32.53 -9.50
N ALA A 165 15.96 31.81 -10.56
CA ALA A 165 15.28 30.58 -10.96
C ALA A 165 15.37 29.49 -9.88
N THR A 166 16.56 29.22 -9.34
CA THR A 166 16.76 28.23 -8.27
C THR A 166 15.96 28.56 -7.03
N ASN A 167 15.99 29.82 -6.56
CA ASN A 167 15.23 30.25 -5.39
C ASN A 167 13.72 30.08 -5.61
N GLY A 168 13.21 30.47 -6.78
CA GLY A 168 11.81 30.29 -7.12
C GLY A 168 11.38 28.82 -7.13
N MET A 169 12.22 27.93 -7.69
CA MET A 169 11.94 26.48 -7.68
C MET A 169 11.93 25.89 -6.27
N ILE A 170 12.88 26.28 -5.41
CA ILE A 170 12.95 25.81 -4.02
C ILE A 170 11.72 26.30 -3.24
N GLU A 171 11.33 27.56 -3.44
CA GLU A 171 10.16 28.14 -2.78
C GLU A 171 8.87 27.44 -3.18
N GLU A 172 8.61 27.29 -4.49
CA GLU A 172 7.44 26.59 -5.03
C GLU A 172 7.40 25.12 -4.56
N TYR A 173 8.54 24.44 -4.57
CA TYR A 173 8.61 23.06 -4.10
C TYR A 173 8.30 22.96 -2.60
N GLY A 174 8.87 23.84 -1.78
CA GLY A 174 8.72 23.83 -0.34
C GLY A 174 7.33 24.26 0.14
N LYS A 175 6.73 25.26 -0.51
CA LYS A 175 5.44 25.85 -0.10
C LYS A 175 4.23 25.12 -0.67
N GLU A 176 4.33 24.63 -1.91
CA GLU A 176 3.18 24.09 -2.63
C GLU A 176 3.35 22.61 -2.95
N THR A 177 4.40 22.25 -3.70
CA THR A 177 4.50 20.91 -4.29
C THR A 177 4.67 19.81 -3.23
N LEU A 178 5.64 19.94 -2.32
CA LEU A 178 5.90 18.94 -1.29
C LEU A 178 4.70 18.77 -0.33
N PRO A 179 4.07 19.84 0.19
CA PRO A 179 2.84 19.70 0.98
C PRO A 179 1.72 18.97 0.26
N GLN A 180 1.49 19.23 -1.04
CA GLN A 180 0.48 18.51 -1.81
C GLN A 180 0.80 17.02 -1.93
N LEU A 181 2.06 16.65 -2.21
CA LEU A 181 2.50 15.24 -2.25
C LEU A 181 2.32 14.54 -0.90
N LEU A 182 2.61 15.24 0.21
CA LEU A 182 2.40 14.72 1.56
C LEU A 182 0.91 14.50 1.87
N ARG A 183 0.04 15.46 1.50
CA ARG A 183 -1.42 15.30 1.65
C ARG A 183 -1.94 14.09 0.87
N VAL A 184 -1.46 13.87 -0.35
CA VAL A 184 -1.84 12.68 -1.14
C VAL A 184 -1.34 11.40 -0.46
N SER A 185 -0.10 11.40 0.06
CA SER A 185 0.43 10.25 0.80
C SER A 185 -0.37 9.94 2.06
N GLU A 186 -0.80 10.97 2.80
CA GLU A 186 -1.66 10.83 3.98
C GLU A 186 -3.04 10.33 3.60
N ALA A 187 -3.63 10.83 2.50
CA ALA A 187 -4.91 10.36 1.99
C ALA A 187 -4.86 8.87 1.62
N ILE A 188 -3.80 8.42 0.94
CA ILE A 188 -3.59 7.01 0.62
C ILE A 188 -3.50 6.17 1.89
N ALA A 189 -2.80 6.65 2.92
CA ALA A 189 -2.69 5.96 4.21
C ALA A 189 -4.01 5.93 4.99
N ASN A 190 -4.77 7.04 4.99
CA ASN A 190 -6.03 7.16 5.71
C ASN A 190 -7.19 6.44 5.02
N PHE A 191 -7.10 6.22 3.71
CA PHE A 191 -8.05 5.34 3.01
C PHE A 191 -7.99 3.91 3.60
N GLY A 192 -6.88 3.46 4.17
CA GLY A 192 -6.83 2.19 4.92
C GLY A 192 -7.71 2.16 6.19
N LEU A 193 -7.98 3.32 6.81
CA LEU A 193 -8.66 3.43 8.11
C LEU A 193 -10.17 3.72 8.04
N TYR A 194 -10.66 4.21 6.91
CA TYR A 194 -12.10 4.48 6.73
C TYR A 194 -12.81 3.23 6.21
N VAL A 195 -13.07 2.29 7.12
CA VAL A 195 -14.15 1.31 7.00
C VAL A 195 -15.33 1.87 7.79
N ARG A 196 -16.37 2.31 7.08
CA ARG A 196 -17.73 2.46 7.63
C ARG A 196 -18.57 1.32 7.08
#